data_AF-A0A928YDE6-F1
#
_entry.id   AF-A0A928YDE6-F1
#
_cell.length_a   1.000
_cell.length_b   1.000
_cell.length_c   1.000
_cell.angle_alpha   90.00
_cell.angle_beta   90.00
_cell.angle_gamma   90.00
#
_symmetry.space_group_name_H-M   'P 1'
#
loop_
_entity.id
_entity.type
_entity.pdbx_description
1 polymer ?
#
loop_
_entity_poly.entity_id
_entity_poly.type
_entity_poly.pdbx_seq_one_letter_code
_entity_poly.pdbx_strand_id
1 'polypeptide(L)'
;MNQAILELNLKQLKLPMFSKHHKSFAEYATRNNQPYEEYLRALSEEEIVNRDQNRVKNLIKQAQFPFIKTLVDFAFEEIPGLNAKEVFRLSECGYIERSENICFIGQTGTGKTHLSIALGVEACKKKKTVLFLPPRSW
;
A
#
# COMPACT_ATOMS: atom_id res chain seq x y z
N MET A 1 23.06 -18.91 23.81
CA MET A 1 22.07 -19.99 23.55
C MET A 1 20.66 -19.42 23.38
N ASN A 2 20.12 -18.66 24.34
CA ASN A 2 18.76 -18.10 24.26
C ASN A 2 18.51 -17.16 23.07
N GLN A 3 19.50 -16.35 22.69
CA GLN A 3 19.37 -15.43 21.55
C GLN A 3 19.28 -16.15 20.20
N ALA A 4 20.02 -17.25 20.03
CA ALA A 4 19.97 -18.06 18.82
C ALA A 4 18.62 -18.79 18.68
N ILE A 5 18.05 -19.28 19.78
CA ILE A 5 16.72 -19.90 19.80
C ILE A 5 15.65 -18.85 19.44
N LEU A 6 15.75 -17.64 19.99
CA LEU A 6 14.83 -16.55 19.66
C LEU A 6 14.85 -16.23 18.16
N GLU A 7 16.03 -16.06 17.55
CA GLU A 7 16.13 -15.76 16.12
C GLU A 7 15.53 -16.88 15.24
N LEU A 8 15.75 -18.15 15.60
CA LEU A 8 15.13 -19.28 14.92
C LEU A 8 13.60 -19.26 15.02
N ASN A 9 13.07 -19.01 16.23
CA ASN A 9 11.62 -18.92 16.46
C ASN A 9 11.00 -17.77 15.66
N LEU A 10 11.62 -16.58 15.67
CA LEU A 10 11.13 -15.41 14.94
C LEU A 10 11.13 -15.64 13.43
N LYS A 11 12.12 -16.36 12.91
CA LYS A 11 12.17 -16.78 11.51
C LYS A 11 11.03 -17.76 11.17
N GLN A 12 10.78 -18.75 12.03
CA GLN A 12 9.71 -19.72 11.83
C GLN A 12 8.31 -19.07 11.89
N LEU A 13 8.13 -18.09 12.79
CA LEU A 13 6.89 -17.31 12.94
C LEU A 13 6.71 -16.24 11.85
N LYS A 14 7.71 -16.04 10.98
CA LYS A 14 7.73 -14.98 9.95
C LYS A 14 7.52 -13.59 10.58
N LEU A 15 8.34 -13.27 11.58
CA LEU A 15 8.37 -11.98 12.28
C LEU A 15 9.68 -11.21 11.96
N PRO A 16 9.86 -10.75 10.70
CA PRO A 16 11.08 -10.06 10.28
C PRO A 16 11.36 -8.77 11.08
N MET A 17 10.35 -8.02 11.52
CA MET A 17 10.57 -6.78 12.26
C MET A 17 11.05 -7.07 13.68
N PHE A 18 10.48 -8.09 14.33
CA PHE A 18 11.00 -8.56 15.62
C PHE A 18 12.47 -8.97 15.51
N SER A 19 12.81 -9.76 14.49
CA SER A 19 14.20 -10.21 14.29
C SER A 19 15.16 -9.03 14.11
N LYS A 20 14.73 -7.97 13.44
CA LYS A 20 15.56 -6.78 13.20
C LYS A 20 15.65 -5.85 14.41
N HIS A 21 14.53 -5.59 15.09
CA HIS A 21 14.40 -4.45 16.00
C HIS A 21 14.27 -4.81 17.49
N HIS A 22 14.12 -6.09 17.85
CA HIS A 22 13.98 -6.52 19.25
C HIS A 22 15.07 -5.95 20.18
N LYS A 23 16.33 -5.89 19.73
CA LYS A 23 17.44 -5.33 20.53
C LYS A 23 17.27 -3.83 20.76
N SER A 24 17.07 -3.08 19.67
CA SER A 24 16.94 -1.62 19.73
C SER A 24 15.74 -1.18 20.56
N PHE A 25 14.61 -1.89 20.44
CA PHE A 25 13.42 -1.61 21.23
C PHE A 25 13.60 -2.01 22.70
N ALA A 26 14.33 -3.08 23.00
CA ALA A 26 14.63 -3.48 24.38
C ALA A 26 15.55 -2.47 25.08
N GLU A 27 16.57 -1.96 24.37
CA GLU A 27 17.44 -0.89 24.86
C GLU A 27 16.64 0.40 25.11
N TYR A 28 15.75 0.76 24.19
CA TYR A 28 14.86 1.91 24.35
C TYR A 28 13.94 1.76 25.57
N ALA A 29 13.28 0.61 25.73
CA ALA A 29 12.40 0.35 26.85
C ALA A 29 13.16 0.41 28.20
N THR A 30 14.38 -0.14 28.24
CA THR A 30 15.25 -0.09 29.42
C THR A 30 15.63 1.36 29.76
N ARG A 31 16.02 2.17 28.77
CA ARG A 31 16.41 3.58 28.98
C ARG A 31 15.25 4.44 29.47
N ASN A 32 14.03 4.17 29.00
CA ASN A 32 12.84 4.96 29.33
C ASN A 32 12.01 4.34 30.46
N ASN A 33 12.50 3.29 31.13
CA ASN A 33 11.81 2.55 32.17
C ASN A 33 10.38 2.13 31.76
N GLN A 34 10.21 1.72 30.50
CA GLN A 34 8.91 1.31 29.97
C GLN A 34 8.55 -0.10 30.45
N PRO A 35 7.26 -0.37 30.72
CA PRO A 35 6.79 -1.72 31.00
C PRO A 35 7.10 -2.69 29.85
N TYR A 36 7.26 -3.98 30.17
CA TYR A 36 7.53 -4.99 29.14
C TYR A 36 6.37 -5.12 28.14
N GLU A 37 5.13 -4.83 28.55
CA GLU A 37 3.98 -4.80 27.63
C GLU A 37 4.12 -3.72 26.56
N GLU A 38 4.70 -2.57 26.91
CA GLU A 38 4.92 -1.44 25.99
C GLU A 38 5.91 -1.82 24.89
N TYR A 39 7.02 -2.45 25.27
CA TYR A 39 8.01 -2.99 24.35
C TYR A 39 7.39 -3.99 23.36
N LEU A 40 6.62 -4.95 23.88
CA LEU A 40 6.00 -5.97 23.05
C LEU A 40 4.95 -5.36 22.12
N ARG A 41 4.15 -4.40 22.62
CA ARG A 41 3.16 -3.69 21.82
C ARG A 41 3.83 -2.95 20.66
N ALA A 42 4.85 -2.15 20.94
CA ALA A 42 5.55 -1.36 19.92
C ALA A 42 6.18 -2.24 18.83
N LEU A 43 6.80 -3.37 19.20
CA LEU A 43 7.31 -4.34 18.22
C LEU A 43 6.20 -4.98 17.38
N SER A 44 5.07 -5.30 18.00
CA SER A 44 3.94 -5.90 17.30
C SER A 44 3.29 -4.92 16.31
N GLU A 45 3.17 -3.64 16.68
CA GLU A 45 2.67 -2.57 15.82
C GLU A 45 3.56 -2.40 14.59
N GLU A 46 4.88 -2.39 14.77
CA GLU A 46 5.83 -2.28 13.67
C GLU A 46 5.75 -3.46 12.69
N GLU A 47 5.62 -4.69 13.21
CA GLU A 47 5.44 -5.88 12.38
C GLU A 47 4.13 -5.82 11.58
N ILE A 48 3.03 -5.35 12.18
CA ILE A 48 1.75 -5.15 11.48
C ILE A 48 1.90 -4.12 10.36
N VAL A 49 2.54 -2.98 10.63
CA VAL A 49 2.78 -1.94 9.62
C VAL A 49 3.60 -2.50 8.45
N ASN A 50 4.69 -3.23 8.73
CA ASN A 50 5.51 -3.85 7.68
C ASN A 50 4.71 -4.89 6.86
N ARG A 51 3.85 -5.68 7.50
CA ARG A 51 2.98 -6.64 6.79
C ARG A 51 2.00 -5.95 5.87
N ASP A 52 1.37 -4.87 6.33
CA ASP A 52 0.43 -4.09 5.53
C ASP A 52 1.12 -3.43 4.32
N GLN A 53 2.30 -2.85 4.52
CA GLN A 53 3.11 -2.29 3.43
C GLN A 53 3.49 -3.35 2.39
N ASN A 54 3.95 -4.52 2.84
CA ASN A 54 4.30 -5.62 1.94
C ASN A 54 3.09 -6.15 1.18
N ARG A 55 1.92 -6.22 1.83
CA ARG A 55 0.67 -6.60 1.16
C ARG A 55 0.33 -5.64 0.02
N VAL A 56 0.35 -4.34 0.28
CA VAL A 56 0.08 -3.31 -0.75
C VAL A 56 1.10 -3.41 -1.89
N LYS A 57 2.40 -3.53 -1.57
CA LYS A 57 3.46 -3.69 -2.57
C LYS A 57 3.24 -4.92 -3.47
N ASN A 58 2.82 -6.03 -2.89
CA ASN A 58 2.53 -7.26 -3.63
C ASN A 58 1.30 -7.09 -4.52
N LEU A 59 0.23 -6.45 -4.04
CA LEU A 59 -0.97 -6.17 -4.84
C LEU A 59 -0.63 -5.27 -6.05
N ILE A 60 0.15 -4.21 -5.84
CA ILE A 60 0.60 -3.33 -6.93
C ILE A 60 1.43 -4.12 -7.96
N LYS A 61 2.32 -5.01 -7.51
CA LYS A 61 3.11 -5.87 -8.41
C LYS A 61 2.23 -6.84 -9.20
N GLN A 62 1.21 -7.42 -8.56
CA GLN A 62 0.27 -8.34 -9.19
C GLN A 62 -0.66 -7.66 -10.19
N ALA A 63 -0.89 -6.36 -10.04
CA ALA A 63 -1.76 -5.60 -10.93
C ALA A 63 -1.19 -5.35 -12.34
N GLN A 64 0.09 -5.68 -12.58
CA GLN A 64 0.71 -5.60 -13.91
C GLN A 64 0.64 -4.21 -14.57
N PHE A 65 0.67 -3.15 -13.77
CA PHE A 65 0.76 -1.80 -14.31
C PHE A 65 2.04 -1.63 -15.15
N PRO A 66 1.98 -1.01 -16.34
CA PRO A 66 3.16 -0.77 -17.17
C PRO A 66 4.15 0.21 -16.50
N PHE A 67 3.64 1.08 -15.63
CA PHE A 67 4.38 2.01 -14.80
C PHE A 67 3.51 2.40 -13.60
N ILE A 68 4.11 2.90 -12.53
CA ILE A 68 3.37 3.42 -11.38
C ILE A 68 3.16 4.92 -11.55
N LYS A 69 1.89 5.34 -11.46
CA LYS A 69 1.47 6.75 -11.42
C LYS A 69 0.49 6.93 -10.29
N THR A 70 0.58 8.05 -9.59
CA THR A 70 -0.35 8.41 -8.51
C THR A 70 -1.18 9.62 -8.90
N LEU A 71 -2.23 9.92 -8.14
CA LEU A 71 -3.01 11.14 -8.34
C LEU A 71 -2.19 12.41 -8.04
N VAL A 72 -1.16 12.31 -7.18
CA VAL A 72 -0.25 13.43 -6.88
C VAL A 72 0.59 13.80 -8.10
N ASP A 73 0.92 12.83 -8.95
CA ASP A 73 1.71 13.04 -10.17
C ASP A 73 0.86 13.59 -11.33
N PHE A 74 -0.45 13.78 -11.14
CA PHE A 74 -1.37 14.17 -12.21
C PHE A 74 -1.59 15.68 -12.24
N ALA A 75 -1.29 16.31 -13.38
CA ALA A 75 -1.51 17.74 -13.59
C ALA A 75 -3.00 18.01 -13.91
N PHE A 76 -3.83 18.18 -12.88
CA PHE A 76 -5.26 18.45 -13.05
C PHE A 76 -5.52 19.79 -13.73
N GLU A 77 -4.63 20.76 -13.53
CA GLU A 77 -4.70 22.11 -14.10
C GLU A 77 -4.56 22.11 -15.63
N GLU A 78 -3.89 21.09 -16.19
CA GLU A 78 -3.68 20.93 -17.63
C GLU A 78 -4.90 20.35 -18.37
N ILE A 79 -5.92 19.90 -17.65
CA ILE A 79 -7.15 19.32 -18.25
C ILE A 79 -8.38 20.15 -17.88
N PRO A 80 -8.69 21.18 -18.68
CA PRO A 80 -9.90 21.97 -18.51
C PRO A 80 -11.16 21.10 -18.47
N GLY A 81 -11.98 21.27 -17.43
CA GLY A 81 -13.25 20.56 -17.27
C GLY A 81 -13.17 19.21 -16.54
N LEU A 82 -11.98 18.72 -16.19
CA LEU A 82 -11.86 17.56 -15.32
C LEU A 82 -12.19 17.94 -13.87
N ASN A 83 -13.20 17.30 -13.30
CA ASN A 83 -13.56 17.53 -11.89
C ASN A 83 -12.61 16.76 -10.96
N ALA A 84 -11.57 17.43 -10.47
CA ALA A 84 -10.61 16.83 -9.54
C ALA A 84 -11.27 16.25 -8.28
N LYS A 85 -12.30 16.92 -7.74
CA LYS A 85 -13.03 16.43 -6.55
C LYS A 85 -13.66 15.07 -6.79
N GLU A 86 -14.20 14.86 -7.99
CA GLU A 86 -14.79 13.59 -8.36
C GLU A 86 -13.72 12.50 -8.49
N VAL A 87 -12.56 12.80 -9.06
CA VAL A 87 -11.44 11.85 -9.14
C VAL A 87 -10.96 11.44 -7.74
N PHE A 88 -10.83 12.39 -6.79
CA PHE A 88 -10.51 12.08 -5.41
C PHE A 88 -11.61 11.28 -4.69
N ARG A 89 -12.89 11.53 -5.01
CA ARG A 89 -13.99 10.69 -4.52
C ARG A 89 -13.87 9.26 -5.04
N LEU A 90 -13.48 9.09 -6.30
CA LEU A 90 -13.28 7.77 -6.90
C LEU A 90 -12.06 7.05 -6.31
N SER A 91 -10.98 7.74 -5.92
CA SER A 91 -9.84 7.06 -5.24
C SER A 91 -10.21 6.43 -3.92
N GLU A 92 -11.31 6.85 -3.29
CA GLU A 92 -11.82 6.19 -2.10
C GLU A 92 -12.39 4.79 -2.35
N CYS A 93 -12.50 4.38 -3.63
CA CYS A 93 -12.90 3.04 -4.09
C CYS A 93 -14.33 2.62 -3.75
N GLY A 94 -15.20 3.55 -3.33
CA GLY A 94 -16.61 3.25 -3.04
C GLY A 94 -17.38 2.72 -4.26
N TYR A 95 -16.94 3.05 -5.48
CA TYR A 95 -17.51 2.51 -6.72
C TYR A 95 -17.32 0.99 -6.84
N ILE A 96 -16.23 0.44 -6.30
CA ILE A 96 -15.97 -1.01 -6.29
C ILE A 96 -17.00 -1.73 -5.42
N GLU A 97 -17.33 -1.16 -4.25
CA GLU A 97 -18.30 -1.74 -3.32
C GLU A 97 -19.73 -1.71 -3.90
N ARG A 98 -20.03 -0.67 -4.70
CA ARG A 98 -21.30 -0.54 -5.42
C ARG A 98 -21.32 -1.30 -6.76
N SER A 99 -20.23 -1.96 -7.14
CA SER A 99 -20.09 -2.62 -8.46
C SER A 99 -20.34 -1.66 -9.64
N GLU A 100 -19.91 -0.41 -9.52
CA GLU A 100 -20.03 0.62 -10.56
C GLU A 100 -18.79 0.65 -11.45
N ASN A 101 -18.99 0.91 -12.74
CA ASN A 101 -17.89 1.05 -13.70
C ASN A 101 -17.50 2.52 -13.86
N ILE A 102 -16.20 2.78 -13.97
CA ILE A 102 -15.66 4.09 -14.33
C ILE A 102 -15.25 4.07 -15.80
N CYS A 103 -15.76 5.00 -16.59
CA CYS A 103 -15.36 5.19 -17.99
C CYS A 103 -14.70 6.55 -18.16
N PHE A 104 -13.48 6.56 -18.71
CA PHE A 104 -12.78 7.80 -19.05
C PHE A 104 -12.97 8.12 -20.53
N ILE A 105 -13.62 9.25 -20.83
CA ILE A 105 -13.93 9.69 -22.20
C ILE A 105 -13.20 11.01 -22.47
N GLY A 106 -12.49 11.10 -23.61
CA GLY A 106 -11.78 12.31 -24.01
C GLY A 106 -10.76 12.06 -25.12
N GLN A 107 -10.10 13.11 -25.61
CA GLN A 107 -9.10 13.03 -26.67
C GLN A 107 -7.85 12.22 -26.27
N THR A 108 -7.13 11.65 -27.22
CA THR A 108 -5.86 10.96 -26.91
C THR A 108 -4.87 11.91 -26.18
N GLY A 109 -4.03 11.37 -25.30
CA GLY A 109 -3.06 12.17 -24.53
C GLY A 109 -3.59 12.88 -23.28
N THR A 110 -4.90 12.87 -23.01
CA THR A 110 -5.52 13.56 -21.85
C THR A 110 -5.37 12.78 -20.52
N GLY A 111 -4.35 11.96 -20.35
CA GLY A 111 -4.08 11.30 -19.07
C GLY A 111 -5.03 10.18 -18.63
N LYS A 112 -5.91 9.66 -19.50
CA LYS A 112 -6.85 8.55 -19.15
C LYS A 112 -6.14 7.32 -18.58
N THR A 113 -5.05 6.90 -19.22
CA THR A 113 -4.22 5.77 -18.74
C THR A 113 -3.56 6.09 -17.41
N HIS A 114 -3.15 7.34 -17.18
CA HIS A 114 -2.62 7.76 -15.88
C HIS A 114 -3.69 7.64 -14.81
N LEU A 115 -4.89 8.20 -15.05
CA LEU A 115 -5.99 8.16 -14.08
C LEU A 115 -6.42 6.72 -13.76
N SER A 116 -6.51 5.84 -14.76
CA SER A 116 -6.86 4.43 -14.52
C SER A 116 -5.80 3.69 -13.70
N ILE A 117 -4.52 3.94 -13.97
CA ILE A 117 -3.40 3.39 -13.17
C ILE A 117 -3.44 3.96 -11.76
N ALA A 118 -3.60 5.27 -11.61
CA ALA A 118 -3.61 5.93 -10.30
C ALA A 118 -4.77 5.44 -9.42
N LEU A 119 -5.98 5.33 -9.97
CA LEU A 119 -7.10 4.73 -9.25
C LEU A 119 -6.86 3.25 -8.91
N GLY A 120 -6.22 2.50 -9.81
CA GLY A 120 -5.80 1.13 -9.54
C GLY A 120 -4.80 1.02 -8.38
N VAL A 121 -3.83 1.94 -8.31
CA VAL A 121 -2.87 2.03 -7.20
C VAL A 121 -3.58 2.35 -5.88
N GLU A 122 -4.54 3.28 -5.88
CA GLU A 122 -5.36 3.58 -4.70
C GLU A 122 -6.21 2.39 -4.25
N ALA A 123 -6.77 1.62 -5.19
CA ALA A 123 -7.47 0.38 -4.90
C ALA A 123 -6.53 -0.67 -4.25
N CYS A 124 -5.30 -0.82 -4.72
CA CYS A 124 -4.31 -1.68 -4.09
C CYS A 124 -3.94 -1.24 -2.67
N LYS A 125 -3.81 0.07 -2.42
CA LYS A 125 -3.59 0.63 -1.07
C LYS A 125 -4.76 0.30 -0.14
N LYS A 126 -5.98 0.27 -0.66
CA LYS A 126 -7.20 -0.20 0.04
C LYS A 126 -7.37 -1.72 0.06
N LYS A 127 -6.28 -2.48 -0.16
CA LYS A 127 -6.22 -3.94 -0.09
C LYS A 127 -7.15 -4.65 -1.08
N LYS A 128 -7.53 -3.99 -2.19
CA LYS A 128 -8.29 -4.59 -3.29
C LYS A 128 -7.34 -5.17 -4.34
N THR A 129 -7.73 -6.30 -4.94
CA THR A 129 -7.01 -6.91 -6.06
C THR A 129 -7.34 -6.16 -7.34
N VAL A 130 -6.34 -5.87 -8.15
CA VAL A 130 -6.47 -5.16 -9.43
C VAL A 130 -5.72 -5.94 -10.50
N LEU A 131 -6.18 -5.84 -11.74
CA LEU A 131 -5.48 -6.31 -12.93
C LEU A 131 -5.57 -5.22 -13.99
N PHE A 132 -4.42 -4.78 -14.52
CA PHE A 132 -4.35 -3.84 -15.62
C PHE A 132 -4.14 -4.58 -16.93
N LEU A 133 -5.11 -4.45 -17.84
CA LEU A 133 -5.06 -5.05 -19.17
C LEU A 133 -4.79 -3.96 -20.20
N PRO A 134 -3.66 -3.98 -20.92
CA PRO A 134 -3.45 -3.07 -22.03
C PRO A 134 -4.44 -3.34 -23.18
N PRO A 135 -4.66 -2.39 -24.10
CA PRO A 135 -5.66 -2.49 -25.16
C PRO A 135 -5.52 -3.69 -26.12
N ARG A 136 -4.39 -4.40 -26.11
CA ARG A 136 -4.09 -5.56 -26.99
C ARG A 136 -4.20 -6.93 -26.26
N SER A 137 -4.87 -6.98 -25.12
CA SER A 137 -4.89 -8.17 -24.24
C SER A 137 -6.14 -9.04 -24.38
N TRP A 138 -6.96 -8.81 -25.41
CA TRP A 138 -8.20 -9.53 -25.72
C TRP A 138 -8.21 -9.90 -27.21
#